data_AF-A0AAD6XQ52-F1
#
_entry.id   AF-A0AAD6XQ52-F1
#
_cell.length_a   1.000
_cell.length_b   1.000
_cell.length_c   1.000
_cell.angle_alpha   90.00
_cell.angle_beta   90.00
_cell.angle_gamma   90.00
#
_symmetry.space_group_name_H-M   'P 1'
#
loop_
_entity.id
_entity.type
_entity.pdbx_description
1 polymer ?
#
loop_
_entity_poly.entity_id
_entity_poly.type
_entity_poly.pdbx_seq_one_letter_code
_entity_poly.pdbx_strand_id
1 'polypeptide(L)'
;NQESRLRCMTGRSYYRWILSLVSRNPLKIVYTPGHSDEVSIPARMNLEADHYASSAQRYIADVPAAPIPTFFMDEFTFYTTADGWIESSIRHYTDKSQISSASTTLGDGHQQRMTLALYDSKSPPEFPYTHAYSAYSAVVQLYARSGQLPVADLLYSRAKMADPQCRNGCDAVEDQHHIFVMCTRYAEWRSSAAQETLTRTNNKLGEKGIEEADRVGLLTIAKSLFTDNIDIWPLHY
;
A
#
# COMPACT_ATOMS: atom_id res chain seq x y z
N ASN A 1 25.15 23.71 21.06
CA ASN A 1 23.84 23.21 21.51
C ASN A 1 23.57 21.84 20.87
N GLN A 2 24.37 20.81 21.20
CA GLN A 2 24.25 19.45 20.66
C GLN A 2 23.21 18.61 21.43
N GLU A 3 22.94 19.00 22.67
CA GLU A 3 22.00 18.31 23.55
C GLU A 3 20.55 18.36 23.03
N SER A 4 20.12 19.51 22.49
CA SER A 4 18.78 19.64 21.88
C SER A 4 18.60 18.73 20.66
N ARG A 5 19.65 18.55 19.86
CA ARG A 5 19.66 17.66 18.70
C ARG A 5 19.63 16.19 19.14
N LEU A 6 20.38 15.81 20.17
CA LEU A 6 20.40 14.45 20.73
C LEU A 6 19.05 14.05 21.35
N ARG A 7 18.24 14.99 21.86
CA ARG A 7 16.91 14.70 22.40
C ARG A 7 15.95 14.08 21.37
N CYS A 8 16.13 14.39 20.09
CA CYS A 8 15.25 13.95 19.01
C CYS A 8 15.86 12.84 18.12
N MET A 9 17.07 12.37 18.41
CA MET A 9 17.74 11.32 17.63
C MET A 9 17.41 9.93 18.19
N THR A 10 17.26 8.95 17.29
CA THR A 10 17.19 7.54 17.65
C THR A 10 18.55 7.06 18.17
N GLY A 11 18.53 6.14 19.14
CA GLY A 11 19.76 5.63 19.78
C GLY A 11 20.44 6.63 20.73
N ARG A 12 19.72 7.65 21.21
CA ARG A 12 20.23 8.68 22.14
C ARG A 12 20.75 8.09 23.46
N SER A 13 20.21 6.97 23.92
CA SER A 13 20.70 6.28 25.11
C SER A 13 22.15 5.83 24.94
N TYR A 14 22.51 5.31 23.75
CA TYR A 14 23.86 4.90 23.40
C TYR A 14 24.83 6.08 23.35
N TYR A 15 24.41 7.21 22.74
CA TYR A 15 25.25 8.40 22.73
C TYR A 15 25.52 8.94 24.13
N ARG A 16 24.49 9.00 24.99
CA ARG A 16 24.64 9.40 26.39
C ARG A 16 25.55 8.45 27.16
N TRP A 17 25.42 7.15 26.92
CA TRP A 17 26.28 6.14 27.52
C TRP A 17 27.75 6.33 27.12
N ILE A 18 28.03 6.46 25.81
CA ILE A 18 29.38 6.70 25.29
C ILE A 18 29.96 7.99 25.89
N LEU A 19 29.18 9.07 25.90
CA LEU A 19 29.63 10.34 26.50
C LEU A 19 29.92 10.20 28.00
N SER A 20 29.15 9.39 28.74
CA SER A 20 29.45 9.10 30.14
C SER A 20 30.70 8.24 30.32
N LEU A 21 31.06 7.38 29.36
CA LEU A 21 32.32 6.61 29.43
C LEU A 21 33.51 7.53 29.14
N VAL A 22 33.36 8.45 28.18
CA VAL A 22 34.37 9.46 27.84
C VAL A 22 34.60 10.41 29.00
N SER A 23 33.57 10.83 29.74
CA SER A 23 33.76 11.74 30.88
C SER A 23 34.45 11.08 32.09
N ARG A 24 34.41 9.75 32.20
CA ARG A 24 34.99 8.98 33.31
C ARG A 24 36.41 8.51 33.05
N ASN A 25 36.89 8.57 31.81
CA ASN A 25 38.21 8.09 31.43
C ASN A 25 38.96 9.19 30.66
N PRO A 26 40.27 9.37 30.87
CA PRO A 26 41.06 10.28 30.06
C PRO A 26 41.24 9.71 28.64
N LEU A 27 40.23 9.93 27.79
CA LEU A 27 40.18 9.47 26.41
C LEU A 27 40.56 10.61 25.47
N LYS A 28 41.58 10.38 24.62
CA LYS A 28 41.93 11.28 23.52
C LYS A 28 41.23 10.79 22.25
N ILE A 29 40.21 11.52 21.81
CA ILE A 29 39.52 11.25 20.55
C ILE A 29 40.38 11.80 19.40
N VAL A 30 40.81 10.92 18.51
CA VAL A 30 41.59 11.27 17.31
C VAL A 30 40.81 10.85 16.08
N TYR A 31 40.66 11.76 15.13
CA TYR A 31 40.07 11.45 13.83
C TYR A 31 41.15 10.90 12.90
N THR A 32 40.87 9.73 12.29
CA THR A 32 41.68 9.17 11.22
C THR A 32 40.78 9.00 10.00
N PRO A 33 41.13 9.54 8.82
CA PRO A 33 40.34 9.37 7.60
C PRO A 33 40.11 7.89 7.26
N GLY A 34 38.92 7.57 6.79
CA GLY A 34 38.59 6.24 6.23
C GLY A 34 39.14 6.09 4.81
N HIS A 35 39.44 4.86 4.43
CA HIS A 35 39.93 4.49 3.08
C HIS A 35 41.09 5.37 2.57
N SER A 36 42.00 5.77 3.45
CA SER A 36 43.22 6.47 3.04
C SER A 36 44.28 5.48 2.57
N ASP A 37 45.09 5.90 1.59
CA ASP A 37 46.29 5.17 1.15
C ASP A 37 47.49 5.38 2.11
N GLU A 38 47.24 5.97 3.28
CA GLU A 38 48.28 6.22 4.28
C GLU A 38 48.69 4.93 4.98
N VAL A 39 50.00 4.71 5.10
CA VAL A 39 50.57 3.51 5.74
C VAL A 39 50.85 3.73 7.24
N SER A 40 50.31 4.82 7.81
CA SER A 40 50.50 5.15 9.22
C SER A 40 49.85 4.11 10.13
N ILE A 41 50.36 3.94 11.36
CA ILE A 41 49.77 3.01 12.33
C ILE A 41 48.28 3.31 12.56
N PRO A 42 47.84 4.57 12.76
CA PRO A 42 46.41 4.89 12.88
C PRO A 42 45.58 4.46 11.66
N ALA A 43 46.09 4.70 10.43
CA ALA A 43 45.39 4.31 9.21
C ALA A 43 45.24 2.79 9.08
N ARG A 44 46.30 2.03 9.40
CA ARG A 44 46.24 0.55 9.43
C ARG A 44 45.25 0.02 10.46
N MET A 45 45.23 0.59 11.67
CA MET A 45 44.27 0.20 12.70
C MET A 45 42.82 0.54 12.30
N ASN A 46 42.60 1.66 11.62
CA ASN A 46 41.28 2.05 11.12
C ASN A 46 40.80 1.09 10.02
N LEU A 47 41.69 0.69 9.08
CA LEU A 47 41.39 -0.32 8.06
C LEU A 47 41.04 -1.67 8.67
N GLU A 48 41.75 -2.09 9.71
CA GLU A 48 41.46 -3.34 10.42
C GLU A 48 40.11 -3.28 11.15
N ALA A 49 39.81 -2.16 11.83
CA ALA A 49 38.51 -1.94 12.47
C ALA A 49 37.36 -1.96 11.45
N ASP A 50 37.52 -1.32 10.29
CA ASP A 50 36.55 -1.31 9.20
C ASP A 50 36.34 -2.70 8.59
N HIS A 51 37.43 -3.46 8.40
CA HIS A 51 37.36 -4.86 7.97
C HIS A 51 36.56 -5.72 8.94
N TYR A 52 36.79 -5.59 10.26
CA TYR A 52 36.01 -6.34 11.26
C TYR A 52 34.56 -5.88 11.34
N ALA A 53 34.29 -4.58 11.27
CA ALA A 53 32.92 -4.06 11.24
C ALA A 53 32.15 -4.59 10.02
N SER A 54 32.77 -4.55 8.84
CA SER A 54 32.21 -5.09 7.59
C SER A 54 32.04 -6.60 7.63
N SER A 55 33.01 -7.33 8.20
CA SER A 55 32.93 -8.79 8.34
C SER A 55 31.83 -9.19 9.32
N ALA A 56 31.65 -8.45 10.41
CA ALA A 56 30.59 -8.68 11.40
C ALA A 56 29.19 -8.49 10.80
N GLN A 57 29.03 -7.66 9.76
CA GLN A 57 27.74 -7.53 9.06
C GLN A 57 27.28 -8.86 8.41
N ARG A 58 28.20 -9.77 8.09
CA ARG A 58 27.86 -11.10 7.54
C ARG A 58 27.25 -12.04 8.58
N TYR A 59 27.44 -11.74 9.86
CA TYR A 59 26.99 -12.56 10.98
C TYR A 59 25.91 -11.86 11.81
N ILE A 60 25.21 -10.86 11.26
CA ILE A 60 24.18 -10.08 12.00
C ILE A 60 23.14 -10.98 12.67
N ALA A 61 22.79 -12.12 12.06
CA ALA A 61 21.84 -13.07 12.63
C ALA A 61 22.38 -13.81 13.88
N ASP A 62 23.69 -13.95 14.00
CA ASP A 62 24.36 -14.71 15.07
C ASP A 62 24.93 -13.80 16.17
N VAL A 63 25.04 -12.50 15.91
CA VAL A 63 25.53 -11.52 16.90
C VAL A 63 24.39 -11.16 17.86
N PRO A 64 24.55 -11.38 19.18
CA PRO A 64 23.54 -10.97 20.14
C PRO A 64 23.35 -9.46 20.08
N ALA A 65 22.09 -9.03 20.11
CA ALA A 65 21.76 -7.61 20.17
C ALA A 65 22.49 -6.96 21.35
N ALA A 66 23.18 -5.83 21.09
CA ALA A 66 23.83 -5.08 22.15
C ALA A 66 22.79 -4.72 23.23
N PRO A 67 23.13 -4.85 24.53
CA PRO A 67 22.21 -4.49 25.60
C PRO A 67 21.90 -3.00 25.48
N ILE A 68 20.61 -2.67 25.37
CA ILE A 68 20.17 -1.28 25.28
C ILE A 68 20.47 -0.60 26.62
N PRO A 69 21.21 0.53 26.65
CA PRO A 69 21.61 1.17 27.90
C PRO A 69 20.43 1.89 28.55
N THR A 70 19.54 1.13 29.19
CA THR A 70 18.32 1.60 29.85
C THR A 70 18.59 2.66 30.92
N PHE A 71 19.76 2.59 31.58
CA PHE A 71 20.23 3.56 32.56
C PHE A 71 20.53 4.96 31.98
N PHE A 72 20.65 5.09 30.66
CA PHE A 72 20.82 6.38 29.96
C PHE A 72 19.61 6.79 29.10
N MET A 73 18.52 6.04 29.20
CA MET A 73 17.24 6.43 28.60
C MET A 73 16.64 7.65 29.32
N ASP A 74 15.64 8.27 28.71
CA ASP A 74 14.84 9.26 29.43
C ASP A 74 14.01 8.57 30.52
N GLU A 75 13.72 9.30 31.59
CA GLU A 75 12.92 8.83 32.74
C GLU A 75 11.57 8.23 32.31
N PHE A 76 10.95 8.79 31.26
CA PHE A 76 9.68 8.34 30.71
C PHE A 76 9.83 7.76 29.29
N THR A 77 10.71 6.76 29.13
CA THR A 77 10.86 6.04 27.86
C THR A 77 9.79 4.95 27.74
N PHE A 78 9.11 4.92 26.60
CA PHE A 78 8.02 3.96 26.36
C PHE A 78 8.57 2.56 26.05
N TYR A 79 7.79 1.54 26.41
CA TYR A 79 8.10 0.15 26.14
C TYR A 79 6.86 -0.56 25.61
N THR A 80 7.01 -1.37 24.56
CA THR A 80 6.00 -2.35 24.13
C THR A 80 6.61 -3.74 24.14
N THR A 81 5.78 -4.77 24.34
CA THR A 81 6.23 -6.16 24.29
C THR A 81 6.66 -6.60 22.90
N ALA A 82 6.12 -5.97 21.85
CA ALA A 82 6.43 -6.27 20.46
C ALA A 82 7.72 -5.57 19.98
N ASP A 83 7.92 -4.29 20.33
CA ASP A 83 8.99 -3.46 19.76
C ASP A 83 10.10 -3.13 20.76
N GLY A 84 9.92 -3.48 22.04
CA GLY A 84 10.86 -3.17 23.11
C GLY A 84 10.84 -1.69 23.51
N TRP A 85 12.00 -1.14 23.87
CA TRP A 85 12.14 0.26 24.29
C TRP A 85 12.13 1.22 23.11
N ILE A 86 11.22 2.19 23.14
CA ILE A 86 10.99 3.14 22.06
C ILE A 86 11.78 4.42 22.33
N GLU A 87 12.93 4.57 21.67
CA GLU A 87 13.77 5.76 21.80
C GLU A 87 13.41 6.91 20.85
N SER A 88 12.56 6.65 19.85
CA SER A 88 12.08 7.67 18.92
C SER A 88 11.05 8.60 19.55
N SER A 89 10.81 9.76 18.91
CA SER A 89 9.67 10.62 19.26
C SER A 89 8.37 9.82 19.27
N ILE A 90 7.61 9.92 20.37
CA ILE A 90 6.35 9.21 20.54
C ILE A 90 5.37 9.49 19.40
N ARG A 91 5.31 10.74 18.93
CA ARG A 91 4.46 11.14 17.82
C ARG A 91 4.82 10.38 16.54
N HIS A 92 6.11 10.29 16.22
CA HIS A 92 6.55 9.54 15.04
C HIS A 92 6.27 8.05 15.17
N TYR A 93 6.40 7.49 16.37
CA TYR A 93 6.06 6.10 16.63
C TYR A 93 4.54 5.85 16.46
N THR A 94 3.69 6.69 17.05
CA THR A 94 2.23 6.56 16.93
C THR A 94 1.77 6.74 15.49
N ASP A 95 2.31 7.71 14.76
CA ASP A 95 1.99 7.94 13.35
C ASP A 95 2.37 6.70 12.52
N LYS A 96 3.57 6.15 12.71
CA LYS A 96 4.03 4.94 12.02
C LYS A 96 3.15 3.72 12.35
N SER A 97 2.80 3.55 13.62
CA SER A 97 1.94 2.45 14.07
C SER A 97 0.52 2.56 13.48
N GLN A 98 -0.05 3.76 13.46
CA GLN A 98 -1.35 4.01 12.81
C GLN A 98 -1.31 3.77 11.31
N ILE A 99 -0.27 4.23 10.62
CA ILE A 99 -0.08 3.97 9.18
C ILE A 99 0.03 2.46 8.91
N SER A 100 0.84 1.75 9.69
CA SER A 100 0.99 0.30 9.55
C SER A 100 -0.34 -0.42 9.78
N SER A 101 -1.05 -0.07 10.86
CA SER A 101 -2.36 -0.66 11.15
C SER A 101 -3.37 -0.36 10.05
N ALA A 102 -3.47 0.88 9.59
CA ALA A 102 -4.36 1.27 8.51
C ALA A 102 -4.00 0.56 7.20
N SER A 103 -2.71 0.45 6.88
CA SER A 103 -2.24 -0.28 5.69
C SER A 103 -2.59 -1.76 5.76
N THR A 104 -2.42 -2.41 6.92
CA THR A 104 -2.81 -3.81 7.11
C THR A 104 -4.31 -3.98 6.95
N THR A 105 -5.12 -3.12 7.58
CA THR A 105 -6.58 -3.16 7.40
C THR A 105 -7.01 -2.89 5.96
N LEU A 106 -6.34 -1.99 5.25
CA LEU A 106 -6.63 -1.72 3.85
C LEU A 106 -6.20 -2.88 2.93
N GLY A 107 -5.11 -3.58 3.25
CA GLY A 107 -4.69 -4.79 2.56
C GLY A 107 -5.66 -5.95 2.80
N ASP A 108 -6.04 -6.15 4.05
CA ASP A 108 -6.90 -7.25 4.50
C ASP A 108 -8.37 -6.93 4.22
N GLY A 109 -8.81 -7.26 3.00
CA GLY A 109 -10.22 -7.28 2.62
C GLY A 109 -10.74 -6.01 1.95
N HIS A 110 -9.89 -4.99 1.74
CA HIS A 110 -10.28 -3.72 1.12
C HIS A 110 -9.51 -3.41 -0.18
N GLN A 111 -8.69 -4.35 -0.67
CA GLN A 111 -7.91 -4.20 -1.91
C GLN A 111 -7.14 -2.87 -1.97
N GLN A 112 -6.62 -2.42 -0.83
CA GLN A 112 -5.84 -1.18 -0.67
C GLN A 112 -6.59 0.13 -1.00
N ARG A 113 -7.93 0.11 -1.03
CA ARG A 113 -8.72 1.30 -1.42
C ARG A 113 -8.99 2.21 -0.23
N MET A 114 -8.54 3.46 -0.32
CA MET A 114 -8.49 4.39 0.83
C MET A 114 -9.85 4.98 1.27
N THR A 115 -10.92 4.87 0.47
CA THR A 115 -12.17 5.59 0.75
C THR A 115 -13.13 4.78 1.62
N LEU A 116 -12.80 4.64 2.91
CA LEU A 116 -13.60 3.90 3.90
C LEU A 116 -15.05 4.42 4.03
N ALA A 117 -15.30 5.69 3.75
CA ALA A 117 -16.63 6.30 3.80
C ALA A 117 -17.63 5.71 2.78
N LEU A 118 -17.14 5.08 1.71
CA LEU A 118 -17.98 4.43 0.70
C LEU A 118 -18.26 2.95 1.02
N TYR A 119 -17.73 2.44 2.14
CA TYR A 119 -17.92 1.04 2.50
C TYR A 119 -19.26 0.83 3.19
N ASP A 120 -20.03 -0.12 2.67
CA ASP A 120 -21.21 -0.63 3.35
C ASP A 120 -20.80 -1.70 4.36
N SER A 121 -21.16 -1.53 5.64
CA SER A 121 -20.90 -2.50 6.71
C SER A 121 -21.93 -3.62 6.77
N LYS A 122 -23.03 -3.51 6.01
CA LYS A 122 -24.07 -4.52 5.93
C LYS A 122 -23.63 -5.67 5.03
N SER A 123 -24.23 -6.84 5.23
CA SER A 123 -24.06 -7.96 4.31
C SER A 123 -24.44 -7.53 2.89
N PRO A 124 -23.62 -7.89 1.87
CA PRO A 124 -23.96 -7.54 0.50
C PRO A 124 -25.31 -8.17 0.12
N PRO A 125 -26.09 -7.51 -0.77
CA PRO A 125 -27.31 -8.09 -1.32
C PRO A 125 -27.02 -9.44 -1.97
N GLU A 126 -28.00 -10.34 -1.95
CA GLU A 126 -27.88 -11.70 -2.50
C GLU A 126 -27.59 -11.69 -4.01
N PHE A 127 -28.09 -10.67 -4.72
CA PHE A 127 -28.07 -10.57 -6.18
C PHE A 127 -27.70 -9.16 -6.69
N PRO A 128 -26.49 -8.64 -6.37
CA PRO A 128 -26.22 -7.22 -6.55
C PRO A 128 -26.13 -6.81 -8.02
N TYR A 129 -25.70 -7.71 -8.90
CA TYR A 129 -25.53 -7.43 -10.35
C TYR A 129 -26.26 -8.45 -11.24
N THR A 130 -26.97 -9.41 -10.65
CA THR A 130 -27.78 -10.40 -11.39
C THR A 130 -29.23 -9.97 -11.57
N HIS A 131 -29.71 -8.98 -10.80
CA HIS A 131 -31.05 -8.41 -10.96
C HIS A 131 -31.00 -6.97 -11.52
N ALA A 132 -31.68 -6.77 -12.66
CA ALA A 132 -31.74 -5.51 -13.37
C ALA A 132 -32.92 -4.65 -12.88
N TYR A 133 -32.73 -3.88 -11.80
CA TYR A 133 -33.52 -2.67 -11.56
C TYR A 133 -32.59 -1.46 -11.53
N SER A 134 -33.06 -0.29 -11.99
CA SER A 134 -32.25 0.93 -12.15
C SER A 134 -31.50 1.39 -10.88
N ALA A 135 -32.00 1.05 -9.69
CA ALA A 135 -31.30 1.30 -8.42
C ALA A 135 -30.06 0.40 -8.21
N TYR A 136 -30.04 -0.79 -8.81
CA TYR A 136 -28.93 -1.74 -8.67
C TYR A 136 -27.68 -1.27 -9.41
N SER A 137 -27.79 -0.50 -10.50
CA SER A 137 -26.60 -0.01 -11.20
C SER A 137 -25.76 0.95 -10.35
N ALA A 138 -26.39 1.82 -9.56
CA ALA A 138 -25.71 2.72 -8.63
C ALA A 138 -25.05 1.94 -7.47
N VAL A 139 -25.73 0.92 -6.94
CA VAL A 139 -25.19 0.05 -5.88
C VAL A 139 -24.01 -0.77 -6.40
N VAL A 140 -24.12 -1.35 -7.60
CA VAL A 140 -23.03 -2.08 -8.26
C VAL A 140 -21.84 -1.18 -8.48
N GLN A 141 -22.03 0.04 -8.97
CA GLN A 141 -20.94 1.00 -9.16
C GLN A 141 -20.29 1.41 -7.83
N LEU A 142 -21.10 1.63 -6.78
CA LEU A 142 -20.58 1.95 -5.45
C LEU A 142 -19.73 0.79 -4.92
N TYR A 143 -20.25 -0.43 -4.97
CA TYR A 143 -19.55 -1.62 -4.48
C TYR A 143 -18.34 -1.99 -5.34
N ALA A 144 -18.43 -1.81 -6.65
CA ALA A 144 -17.31 -1.98 -7.57
C ALA A 144 -16.21 -1.00 -7.25
N ARG A 145 -16.52 0.26 -6.92
CA ARG A 145 -15.54 1.30 -6.54
C ARG A 145 -14.99 1.11 -5.12
N SER A 146 -15.80 0.68 -4.16
CA SER A 146 -15.35 0.37 -2.80
C SER A 146 -14.65 -0.99 -2.66
N GLY A 147 -14.57 -1.79 -3.73
CA GLY A 147 -13.95 -3.12 -3.67
C GLY A 147 -14.75 -4.12 -2.84
N GLN A 148 -16.08 -3.90 -2.78
CA GLN A 148 -17.03 -4.71 -2.03
C GLN A 148 -17.99 -5.49 -2.93
N LEU A 149 -17.85 -5.38 -4.26
CA LEU A 149 -18.68 -6.16 -5.17
C LEU A 149 -18.46 -7.65 -4.90
N PRO A 150 -19.50 -8.42 -4.55
CA PRO A 150 -19.35 -9.80 -4.09
C PRO A 150 -19.17 -10.74 -5.30
N VAL A 151 -18.04 -10.57 -5.98
CA VAL A 151 -17.52 -11.47 -7.01
C VAL A 151 -16.88 -12.69 -6.33
N ALA A 152 -16.84 -13.84 -7.00
CA ALA A 152 -16.35 -15.08 -6.39
C ALA A 152 -14.91 -14.96 -5.88
N ASP A 153 -14.03 -14.24 -6.59
CA ASP A 153 -12.67 -13.96 -6.13
C ASP A 153 -12.62 -13.25 -4.76
N LEU A 154 -13.44 -12.21 -4.59
CA LEU A 154 -13.54 -11.48 -3.32
C LEU A 154 -14.17 -12.33 -2.22
N LEU A 155 -15.14 -13.19 -2.56
CA LEU A 155 -15.77 -14.09 -1.58
C LEU A 155 -14.82 -15.21 -1.16
N TYR A 156 -14.01 -15.72 -2.09
CA TYR A 156 -12.97 -16.71 -1.84
C TYR A 156 -11.88 -16.16 -0.92
N SER A 157 -11.34 -14.97 -1.21
CA SER A 157 -10.32 -14.32 -0.36
C SER A 157 -10.83 -14.01 1.05
N ARG A 158 -12.15 -13.89 1.24
CA ARG A 158 -12.81 -13.72 2.54
C ARG A 158 -13.28 -15.03 3.18
N ALA A 159 -12.87 -16.19 2.66
CA ALA A 159 -13.28 -17.52 3.10
C ALA A 159 -14.82 -17.73 3.16
N LYS A 160 -15.56 -16.99 2.32
CA LYS A 160 -17.02 -17.11 2.16
C LYS A 160 -17.43 -18.00 0.99
N MET A 161 -16.46 -18.46 0.21
CA MET A 161 -16.64 -19.34 -0.94
C MET A 161 -15.45 -20.29 -1.06
N ALA A 162 -15.67 -21.49 -1.59
CA ALA A 162 -14.63 -22.51 -1.74
C ALA A 162 -13.83 -22.38 -3.04
N ASP A 163 -14.38 -21.71 -4.05
CA ASP A 163 -13.84 -21.64 -5.41
C ASP A 163 -14.03 -20.22 -5.98
N PRO A 164 -12.97 -19.56 -6.50
CA PRO A 164 -13.08 -18.26 -7.15
C PRO A 164 -13.57 -18.32 -8.62
N GLN A 165 -13.88 -19.51 -9.16
CA GLN A 165 -14.39 -19.65 -10.52
C GLN A 165 -15.70 -18.91 -10.78
N CYS A 166 -15.91 -18.52 -12.04
CA CYS A 166 -17.14 -17.90 -12.52
C CYS A 166 -18.37 -18.77 -12.25
N ARG A 167 -19.29 -18.24 -11.43
CA ARG A 167 -20.56 -18.91 -11.09
C ARG A 167 -21.51 -19.07 -12.28
N ASN A 168 -21.23 -18.37 -13.38
CA ASN A 168 -21.99 -18.48 -14.63
C ASN A 168 -21.41 -19.54 -15.59
N GLY A 169 -20.43 -20.34 -15.16
CA GLY A 169 -19.90 -21.47 -15.94
C GLY A 169 -18.81 -21.10 -16.96
N CYS A 170 -18.14 -19.96 -16.78
CA CYS A 170 -16.94 -19.63 -17.58
C CYS A 170 -15.70 -20.29 -16.97
N ASP A 171 -14.75 -20.71 -17.81
CA ASP A 171 -13.44 -21.19 -17.38
C ASP A 171 -12.49 -20.00 -17.08
N ALA A 172 -12.86 -19.22 -16.06
CA ALA A 172 -12.13 -18.04 -15.61
C ALA A 172 -12.47 -17.72 -14.15
N VAL A 173 -11.60 -16.97 -13.48
CA VAL A 173 -11.87 -16.39 -12.16
C VAL A 173 -12.98 -15.34 -12.27
N GLU A 174 -13.92 -15.38 -11.33
CA GLU A 174 -14.97 -14.36 -11.23
C GLU A 174 -14.43 -13.11 -10.52
N ASP A 175 -13.79 -12.25 -11.28
CA ASP A 175 -13.46 -10.89 -10.86
C ASP A 175 -14.41 -9.87 -11.51
N GLN A 176 -14.24 -8.58 -11.19
CA GLN A 176 -15.10 -7.52 -11.72
C GLN A 176 -14.96 -7.40 -13.25
N HIS A 177 -13.74 -7.53 -13.78
CA HIS A 177 -13.51 -7.42 -15.21
C HIS A 177 -14.14 -8.58 -15.96
N HIS A 178 -13.96 -9.80 -15.46
CA HIS A 178 -14.58 -10.97 -16.01
C HIS A 178 -16.09 -10.77 -16.11
N ILE A 179 -16.78 -10.40 -15.03
CA ILE A 179 -18.24 -10.19 -15.05
C ILE A 179 -18.65 -9.12 -16.07
N PHE A 180 -18.00 -7.94 -16.05
CA PHE A 180 -18.46 -6.77 -16.81
C PHE A 180 -17.89 -6.63 -18.22
N VAL A 181 -16.90 -7.42 -18.61
CA VAL A 181 -16.21 -7.30 -19.91
C VAL A 181 -16.18 -8.61 -20.66
N MET A 182 -15.77 -9.70 -20.00
CA MET A 182 -15.43 -10.96 -20.68
C MET A 182 -16.54 -12.01 -20.61
N CYS A 183 -17.31 -12.06 -19.53
CA CYS A 183 -18.22 -13.15 -19.20
C CYS A 183 -19.26 -13.33 -20.31
N THR A 184 -19.32 -14.52 -20.88
CA THR A 184 -20.17 -14.83 -22.05
C THR A 184 -21.64 -14.69 -21.73
N ARG A 185 -22.04 -14.98 -20.49
CA ARG A 185 -23.42 -14.86 -20.00
C ARG A 185 -24.00 -13.46 -20.15
N TYR A 186 -23.16 -12.42 -20.04
CA TYR A 186 -23.58 -11.02 -20.13
C TYR A 186 -23.27 -10.38 -21.49
N ALA A 187 -22.75 -11.13 -22.47
CA ALA A 187 -22.33 -10.59 -23.76
C ALA A 187 -23.47 -9.91 -24.53
N GLU A 188 -24.67 -10.49 -24.52
CA GLU A 188 -25.85 -9.90 -25.16
C GLU A 188 -26.25 -8.58 -24.51
N TRP A 189 -26.25 -8.51 -23.18
CA TRP A 189 -26.58 -7.28 -22.45
C TRP A 189 -25.55 -6.18 -22.70
N ARG A 190 -24.26 -6.52 -22.75
CA ARG A 190 -23.20 -5.56 -23.11
C ARG A 190 -23.40 -5.02 -24.53
N SER A 191 -23.69 -5.91 -25.48
CA SER A 191 -23.92 -5.53 -26.88
C SER A 191 -25.15 -4.64 -27.02
N SER A 192 -26.26 -4.99 -26.35
CA SER A 192 -27.49 -4.20 -26.34
C SER A 192 -27.28 -2.82 -25.69
N ALA A 193 -26.61 -2.77 -24.54
CA ALA A 193 -26.32 -1.52 -23.84
C ALA A 193 -25.37 -0.62 -24.63
N ALA A 194 -24.36 -1.21 -25.30
CA ALA A 194 -23.46 -0.49 -26.20
C ALA A 194 -24.25 0.13 -27.36
N GLN A 195 -25.11 -0.65 -28.03
CA GLN A 195 -25.92 -0.16 -29.14
C GLN A 195 -26.90 0.94 -28.70
N GLU A 196 -27.57 0.78 -27.55
CA GLU A 196 -28.46 1.80 -26.99
C GLU A 196 -27.69 3.09 -26.70
N THR A 197 -26.52 2.98 -26.04
CA THR A 197 -25.69 4.13 -25.67
C THR A 197 -25.22 4.88 -26.91
N LEU A 198 -24.76 4.17 -27.94
CA LEU A 198 -24.33 4.78 -29.20
C LEU A 198 -25.49 5.47 -29.92
N THR A 199 -26.65 4.84 -29.96
CA THR A 199 -27.84 5.41 -30.61
C THR A 199 -28.29 6.68 -29.90
N ARG A 200 -28.41 6.64 -28.57
CA ARG A 200 -28.80 7.82 -27.76
C ARG A 200 -27.78 8.93 -27.82
N THR A 201 -26.50 8.59 -27.81
CA THR A 201 -25.42 9.58 -27.94
C THR A 201 -25.47 10.23 -29.31
N ASN A 202 -25.61 9.44 -30.37
CA ASN A 202 -25.71 9.96 -31.74
C ASN A 202 -26.91 10.90 -31.94
N ASN A 203 -28.08 10.54 -31.40
CA ASN A 203 -29.28 11.37 -31.47
C ASN A 203 -29.08 12.71 -30.76
N LYS A 204 -28.53 12.69 -29.54
CA LYS A 204 -28.24 13.92 -28.77
C LYS A 204 -27.20 14.82 -29.43
N LEU A 205 -26.18 14.24 -30.06
CA LEU A 205 -25.16 15.00 -30.77
C LEU A 205 -25.75 15.68 -32.01
N GLY A 206 -26.64 14.98 -32.72
CA GLY A 206 -27.39 15.55 -33.85
C GLY A 206 -28.33 16.69 -33.43
N GLU A 207 -29.09 16.51 -32.34
CA GLU A 207 -29.98 17.55 -31.78
C GLU A 207 -29.22 18.83 -31.37
N LYS A 208 -27.98 18.69 -30.90
CA LYS A 208 -27.15 19.80 -30.45
C LYS A 208 -26.35 20.48 -31.56
N GLY A 209 -26.37 19.97 -32.79
CA GLY A 209 -25.65 20.56 -33.91
C GLY A 209 -24.13 20.58 -33.74
N ILE A 210 -23.56 19.55 -33.11
CA ILE A 210 -22.10 19.43 -32.92
C ILE A 210 -21.42 19.14 -34.26
N GLU A 211 -20.23 19.72 -34.49
CA GLU A 211 -19.44 19.45 -35.69
C GLU A 211 -19.12 17.96 -35.87
N GLU A 212 -19.08 17.50 -37.12
CA GLU A 212 -18.95 16.08 -37.44
C GLU A 212 -17.62 15.47 -36.92
N ALA A 213 -16.54 16.26 -36.88
CA ALA A 213 -15.26 15.81 -36.32
C ALA A 213 -15.35 15.50 -34.81
N ASP A 214 -15.97 16.40 -34.04
CA ASP A 214 -16.19 16.22 -32.60
C ASP A 214 -17.19 15.08 -32.32
N ARG A 215 -18.20 14.94 -33.18
CA ARG A 215 -19.18 13.85 -33.10
C ARG A 215 -18.52 12.48 -33.27
N VAL A 216 -17.63 12.33 -34.25
CA VAL A 216 -16.87 11.08 -34.47
C VAL A 216 -15.96 10.79 -33.27
N GLY A 217 -15.30 11.81 -32.72
CA GLY A 217 -14.49 11.67 -31.50
C GLY A 217 -15.31 11.17 -30.31
N LEU A 218 -16.44 11.82 -30.03
CA LEU A 218 -17.33 11.47 -28.91
C LEU A 218 -17.96 10.08 -29.06
N LEU A 219 -18.35 9.70 -30.28
CA LEU A 219 -18.86 8.35 -30.55
C LEU A 219 -17.76 7.29 -30.40
N THR A 220 -16.52 7.62 -30.78
CA THR A 220 -15.36 6.72 -30.58
C THR A 220 -15.09 6.51 -29.09
N ILE A 221 -15.13 7.59 -28.29
CA ILE A 221 -15.02 7.51 -26.83
C ILE A 221 -16.19 6.71 -26.23
N ALA A 222 -17.41 6.91 -26.70
CA ALA A 222 -18.56 6.14 -26.22
C ALA A 222 -18.43 4.64 -26.54
N LYS A 223 -17.90 4.28 -27.73
CA LYS A 223 -17.58 2.89 -28.09
C LYS A 223 -16.48 2.32 -27.20
N SER A 224 -15.47 3.13 -26.89
CA SER A 224 -14.31 2.69 -26.11
C SER A 224 -14.66 2.29 -24.68
N LEU A 225 -15.78 2.79 -24.12
CA LEU A 225 -16.31 2.39 -22.81
C LEU A 225 -16.80 0.93 -22.73
N PHE A 226 -17.09 0.31 -23.87
CA PHE A 226 -17.57 -1.08 -23.96
C PHE A 226 -16.54 -2.03 -24.56
N THR A 227 -15.33 -1.54 -24.84
CA THR A 227 -14.22 -2.35 -25.32
C THR A 227 -13.24 -2.58 -24.19
N ASP A 228 -12.64 -3.75 -24.19
CA ASP A 228 -11.60 -4.10 -23.22
C ASP A 228 -10.32 -3.33 -23.55
N ASN A 229 -10.20 -2.13 -22.98
CA ASN A 229 -9.01 -1.29 -23.10
C ASN A 229 -8.44 -1.03 -21.71
N ILE A 230 -7.19 -1.47 -21.53
CA ILE A 230 -6.43 -1.33 -20.29
C ILE A 230 -6.26 0.14 -19.87
N ASP A 231 -6.32 1.09 -20.81
CA ASP A 231 -6.19 2.52 -20.56
C ASP A 231 -7.50 3.18 -20.07
N ILE A 232 -8.64 2.50 -20.20
CA ILE A 232 -9.99 3.06 -19.96
C ILE A 232 -10.67 2.43 -18.74
N TRP A 233 -10.36 1.17 -18.42
CA TRP A 233 -10.91 0.53 -17.23
C TRP A 233 -10.32 1.17 -15.96
N PRO A 234 -11.13 1.58 -14.98
CA PRO A 234 -10.61 2.13 -13.74
C PRO A 234 -9.74 1.10 -13.00
N LEU A 235 -8.44 1.41 -12.99
CA LEU A 235 -7.44 1.09 -11.98
C LEU A 235 -6.96 -0.36 -11.95
N HIS A 236 -5.67 -0.51 -12.29
CA HIS A 236 -4.73 -1.57 -11.91
C HIS A 236 -5.34 -2.91 -11.47
N TYR A 237 -5.22 -3.90 -12.36
CA TYR A 237 -5.12 -5.31 -11.97
C TYR A 237 -3.94 -5.54 -11.04
#